data_AF-A0A2G2MJ18-F1
#
_entry.id   AF-A0A2G2MJ18-F1
#
_cell.length_a   1.000
_cell.length_b   1.000
_cell.length_c   1.000
_cell.angle_alpha   90.00
_cell.angle_beta   90.00
_cell.angle_gamma   90.00
#
_symmetry.space_group_name_H-M   'P 1'
#
loop_
_entity.id
_entity.type
_entity.pdbx_description
1 polymer ?
#
loop_
_entity_poly.entity_id
_entity_poly.type
_entity_poly.pdbx_seq_one_letter_code
_entity_poly.pdbx_strand_id
1 'polypeptide(L)'
;MKRTLILLYGVVSYFLGVIGLACIILALAGAGPISYGFGLTGKGAGVNPVLWNSVLVIIWGVIHTGMARPGFKRALTKIIPEAAERSTYILMAGLTSVALIAFWQIVPGQIWLIETTSIAYILWAIFIFGWVFLLGATFAINHFDLFGLRQVYLNFKNSPRPPLQFTKRAMYKYIRHPIQTGVLIGIWATPSMTKTQIVLSIGFTIYIFVGLWFEERDLIAEHGDDYLQYRKETGKILPKFG
;
A
#
# COMPACT_ATOMS: atom_id res chain seq x y z
N MET A 1 28.18 -2.14 -6.92
CA MET A 1 27.29 -2.55 -8.03
C MET A 1 27.40 -1.56 -9.18
N LYS A 2 27.43 -2.02 -10.44
CA LYS A 2 27.40 -1.11 -11.61
C LYS A 2 26.08 -0.32 -11.63
N ARG A 3 26.11 0.96 -12.00
CA ARG A 3 24.93 1.85 -12.01
C ARG A 3 23.76 1.30 -12.85
N THR A 4 24.07 0.64 -13.96
CA THR A 4 23.08 -0.04 -14.81
C THR A 4 22.35 -1.17 -14.08
N LEU A 5 23.05 -1.93 -13.22
CA LEU A 5 22.42 -2.99 -12.42
C LEU A 5 21.46 -2.41 -11.38
N ILE A 6 21.82 -1.26 -10.78
CA ILE A 6 20.94 -0.56 -9.82
C ILE A 6 19.68 -0.05 -10.53
N LEU A 7 19.82 0.48 -11.76
CA LEU A 7 18.67 0.89 -12.59
C LEU A 7 17.76 -0.29 -12.91
N LEU A 8 18.31 -1.40 -13.43
CA LEU A 8 17.54 -2.60 -13.75
C LEU A 8 16.84 -3.15 -12.50
N TYR A 9 17.55 -3.21 -11.38
CA TYR A 9 16.99 -3.62 -10.09
C TYR A 9 15.80 -2.77 -9.69
N GLY A 10 15.90 -1.44 -9.83
CA GLY A 10 14.79 -0.53 -9.52
C GLY A 10 13.56 -0.74 -10.41
N VAL A 11 13.77 -0.98 -11.71
CA VAL A 11 12.68 -1.27 -12.66
C VAL A 11 11.99 -2.60 -12.33
N VAL A 12 12.76 -3.65 -12.05
CA VAL A 12 12.19 -4.95 -11.64
C VAL A 12 11.43 -4.82 -10.32
N SER A 13 11.99 -4.11 -9.35
CA SER A 13 11.36 -3.86 -8.05
C SER A 13 10.03 -3.12 -8.21
N TYR A 14 9.97 -2.12 -9.10
CA TYR A 14 8.74 -1.40 -9.43
C TYR A 14 7.63 -2.35 -9.91
N PHE A 15 7.92 -3.18 -10.90
CA PHE A 15 6.93 -4.13 -11.42
C PHE A 15 6.49 -5.14 -10.36
N LEU A 16 7.40 -5.65 -9.52
CA LEU A 16 7.05 -6.56 -8.43
C LEU A 16 6.19 -5.88 -7.35
N GLY A 17 6.46 -4.61 -7.05
CA GLY A 17 5.60 -3.79 -6.18
C GLY A 17 4.18 -3.64 -6.73
N VAL A 18 4.07 -3.32 -8.03
CA VAL A 18 2.77 -3.21 -8.73
C VAL A 18 2.04 -4.55 -8.76
N ILE A 19 2.74 -5.66 -9.03
CA ILE A 19 2.18 -7.02 -8.99
C ILE A 19 1.63 -7.33 -7.61
N GLY A 20 2.36 -7.02 -6.53
CA GLY A 20 1.88 -7.23 -5.17
C GLY A 20 0.59 -6.49 -4.84
N LEU A 21 0.47 -5.22 -5.26
CA LEU A 21 -0.78 -4.46 -5.13
C LEU A 21 -1.90 -5.06 -6.00
N ALA A 22 -1.59 -5.42 -7.24
CA ALA A 22 -2.57 -6.02 -8.15
C ALA A 22 -3.11 -7.36 -7.61
N CYS A 23 -2.27 -8.19 -6.98
CA CYS A 23 -2.71 -9.42 -6.32
C CYS A 23 -3.76 -9.16 -5.24
N ILE A 24 -3.57 -8.13 -4.41
CA ILE A 24 -4.55 -7.74 -3.38
C ILE A 24 -5.87 -7.30 -4.03
N ILE A 25 -5.80 -6.44 -5.06
CA ILE A 25 -6.98 -5.92 -5.76
C ILE A 25 -7.77 -7.06 -6.42
N LEU A 26 -7.09 -7.96 -7.15
CA LEU A 26 -7.72 -9.08 -7.84
C LEU A 26 -8.34 -10.08 -6.85
N ALA A 27 -7.64 -10.39 -5.75
CA ALA A 27 -8.17 -11.26 -4.71
C ALA A 27 -9.42 -10.66 -4.03
N LEU A 28 -9.42 -9.35 -3.76
CA LEU A 28 -10.61 -8.65 -3.25
C LEU A 28 -11.74 -8.62 -4.27
N ALA A 29 -11.43 -8.42 -5.55
CA ALA A 29 -12.42 -8.43 -6.62
C ALA A 29 -13.02 -9.83 -6.86
N GLY A 30 -12.37 -10.90 -6.37
CA GLY A 30 -12.75 -12.27 -6.68
C GLY A 30 -12.65 -12.59 -8.18
N ALA A 31 -11.79 -11.87 -8.91
CA ALA A 31 -11.70 -11.90 -10.37
C ALA A 31 -10.33 -12.40 -10.84
N GLY A 32 -10.31 -13.19 -11.92
CA GLY A 32 -9.09 -13.67 -12.57
C GLY A 32 -8.48 -14.93 -11.92
N PRO A 33 -7.26 -15.33 -12.33
CA PRO A 33 -6.61 -16.55 -11.84
C PRO A 33 -6.09 -16.45 -10.40
N ILE A 34 -6.05 -15.25 -9.84
CA ILE A 34 -5.50 -14.98 -8.50
C ILE A 34 -6.65 -14.99 -7.49
N SER A 35 -6.72 -16.06 -6.71
CA SER A 35 -7.63 -16.20 -5.57
C SER A 35 -6.83 -16.29 -4.27
N TYR A 36 -7.48 -16.03 -3.14
CA TYR A 36 -6.86 -16.23 -1.83
C TYR A 36 -6.33 -17.66 -1.69
N GLY A 37 -5.08 -17.79 -1.24
CA GLY A 37 -4.50 -19.09 -0.97
C GLY A 37 -3.98 -19.81 -2.21
N PHE A 38 -3.73 -19.13 -3.33
CA PHE A 38 -3.23 -19.77 -4.56
C PHE A 38 -1.87 -20.48 -4.41
N GLY A 39 -1.10 -20.18 -3.34
CA GLY A 39 0.14 -20.86 -2.99
C GLY A 39 -0.03 -22.02 -2.01
N LEU A 40 -1.25 -22.30 -1.54
CA LEU A 40 -1.55 -23.39 -0.62
C LEU A 40 -1.92 -24.66 -1.40
N THR A 41 -1.18 -25.74 -1.20
CA THR A 41 -1.49 -27.06 -1.75
C THR A 41 -2.24 -27.91 -0.70
N GLY A 42 -3.57 -27.87 -0.72
CA GLY A 42 -4.44 -28.70 0.13
C GLY A 42 -5.23 -27.95 1.21
N LYS A 43 -5.83 -28.68 2.16
CA LYS A 43 -6.52 -28.07 3.31
C LYS A 43 -5.43 -27.42 4.18
N GLY A 44 -5.57 -26.12 4.47
CA GLY A 44 -4.56 -25.31 5.17
C GLY A 44 -4.01 -25.99 6.43
N ALA A 45 -2.79 -25.63 6.82
CA ALA A 45 -2.18 -26.05 8.08
C ALA A 45 -3.25 -25.95 9.18
N GLY A 46 -3.48 -27.02 9.97
CA GLY A 46 -4.62 -27.23 10.88
C GLY A 46 -4.78 -26.22 12.04
N VAL A 47 -4.54 -24.95 11.74
CA VAL A 47 -4.60 -23.74 12.54
C VAL A 47 -5.87 -23.00 12.13
N ASN A 48 -6.45 -22.24 13.06
CA ASN A 48 -7.59 -21.40 12.77
C ASN A 48 -7.28 -20.38 11.63
N PRO A 49 -8.07 -20.34 10.54
CA PRO A 49 -7.82 -19.44 9.41
C PRO A 49 -7.76 -17.96 9.76
N VAL A 50 -8.57 -17.50 10.71
CA VAL A 50 -8.57 -16.09 11.14
C VAL A 50 -7.25 -15.77 11.84
N LEU A 51 -6.81 -16.63 12.76
CA LEU A 51 -5.55 -16.45 13.47
C LEU A 51 -4.35 -16.44 12.51
N TRP A 52 -4.31 -17.39 11.58
CA TRP A 52 -3.27 -17.46 10.56
C TRP A 52 -3.20 -16.18 9.72
N ASN A 53 -4.35 -15.74 9.22
CA ASN A 53 -4.45 -14.53 8.42
C ASN A 53 -4.06 -13.28 9.22
N SER A 54 -4.44 -13.17 10.50
CA SER A 54 -4.00 -12.09 11.38
C SER A 54 -2.48 -12.06 11.54
N VAL A 55 -1.83 -13.22 11.72
CA VAL A 55 -0.37 -13.32 11.78
C VAL A 55 0.27 -12.86 10.48
N LEU A 56 -0.28 -13.27 9.32
CA LEU A 56 0.22 -12.80 8.02
C LEU A 56 0.12 -11.27 7.87
N VAL A 57 -0.99 -10.65 8.28
CA VAL A 57 -1.13 -9.18 8.28
C VAL A 57 -0.09 -8.53 9.20
N ILE A 58 0.14 -9.09 10.38
CA ILE A 58 1.14 -8.56 11.33
C ILE A 58 2.54 -8.65 10.72
N ILE A 59 2.93 -9.81 10.17
CA ILE A 59 4.24 -9.99 9.53
C ILE A 59 4.41 -9.00 8.37
N TRP A 60 3.41 -8.94 7.49
CA TRP A 60 3.39 -7.99 6.37
C TRP A 60 3.54 -6.55 6.86
N GLY A 61 2.74 -6.14 7.85
CA GLY A 61 2.75 -4.78 8.39
C GLY A 61 4.05 -4.42 9.12
N VAL A 62 4.64 -5.36 9.86
CA VAL A 62 5.94 -5.18 10.53
C VAL A 62 7.07 -5.01 9.52
N ILE A 63 7.11 -5.81 8.46
CA ILE A 63 8.10 -5.66 7.39
C ILE A 63 7.90 -4.31 6.70
N HIS A 64 6.67 -4.00 6.30
CA HIS A 64 6.33 -2.78 5.57
C HIS A 64 6.65 -1.51 6.39
N THR A 65 6.24 -1.46 7.66
CA THR A 65 6.51 -0.32 8.53
C THR A 65 7.98 -0.27 8.96
N GLY A 66 8.58 -1.40 9.29
CA GLY A 66 9.96 -1.48 9.76
C GLY A 66 10.95 -0.95 8.73
N MET A 67 10.79 -1.36 7.46
CA MET A 67 11.65 -0.89 6.37
C MET A 67 11.49 0.61 6.08
N ALA A 68 10.35 1.21 6.41
CA ALA A 68 10.14 2.64 6.25
C ALA A 68 10.89 3.48 7.30
N ARG A 69 11.32 2.88 8.43
CA ARG A 69 11.90 3.62 9.56
C ARG A 69 13.33 4.10 9.28
N PRO A 70 13.71 5.32 9.74
CA PRO A 70 15.03 5.88 9.50
C PRO A 70 16.18 4.98 9.99
N GLY A 71 16.00 4.30 11.12
CA GLY A 71 17.00 3.37 11.66
C GLY A 71 17.28 2.19 10.73
N PHE A 72 16.23 1.56 10.21
CA PHE A 72 16.35 0.45 9.27
C PHE A 72 17.00 0.91 7.96
N LYS A 73 16.57 2.06 7.41
CA LYS A 73 17.16 2.65 6.20
C LYS A 73 18.67 2.86 6.34
N ARG A 74 19.12 3.47 7.45
CA ARG A 74 20.54 3.67 7.75
C ARG A 74 21.33 2.37 7.89
N ALA A 75 20.71 1.30 8.41
CA ALA A 75 21.35 0.00 8.49
C ALA A 75 21.44 -0.66 7.12
N LEU A 76 20.37 -0.61 6.33
CA LEU A 76 20.29 -1.19 4.99
C LEU A 76 21.28 -0.54 4.02
N THR A 77 21.44 0.79 4.05
CA THR A 77 22.37 1.52 3.17
C THR A 77 23.84 1.30 3.48
N LYS A 78 24.19 0.59 4.57
CA LYS A 78 25.54 0.07 4.80
C LYS A 78 25.84 -1.18 3.97
N ILE A 79 24.79 -1.87 3.52
CA ILE A 79 24.87 -3.16 2.81
C ILE A 79 24.63 -2.97 1.31
N ILE A 80 23.67 -2.11 0.94
CA ILE A 80 23.31 -1.83 -0.46
C ILE A 80 23.56 -0.35 -0.80
N PRO A 81 23.72 0.00 -2.10
CA PRO A 81 23.83 1.39 -2.52
C PRO A 81 22.59 2.21 -2.11
N GLU A 82 22.80 3.43 -1.64
CA GLU A 82 21.71 4.33 -1.20
C GLU A 82 20.63 4.52 -2.27
N ALA A 83 21.03 4.64 -3.54
CA ALA A 83 20.10 4.75 -4.67
C ALA A 83 19.13 3.56 -4.80
N ALA A 84 19.47 2.39 -4.27
CA ALA A 84 18.66 1.18 -4.31
C ALA A 84 17.76 1.00 -3.07
N GLU A 85 17.92 1.81 -2.02
CA GLU A 85 17.17 1.67 -0.76
C GLU A 85 15.65 1.66 -1.00
N ARG A 86 15.14 2.70 -1.66
CA ARG A 86 13.71 2.82 -1.91
C ARG A 86 13.18 1.71 -2.83
N SER A 87 13.94 1.31 -3.85
CA SER A 87 13.55 0.17 -4.69
C SER A 87 13.52 -1.13 -3.90
N THR A 88 14.43 -1.32 -2.95
CA THR A 88 14.45 -2.51 -2.08
C THR A 88 13.23 -2.56 -1.19
N TYR A 89 12.81 -1.42 -0.64
CA TYR A 89 11.53 -1.31 0.07
C TYR A 89 10.36 -1.77 -0.81
N ILE A 90 10.29 -1.28 -2.05
CA ILE A 90 9.19 -1.59 -2.98
C ILE A 90 9.19 -3.06 -3.38
N LEU A 91 10.37 -3.64 -3.62
CA LEU A 91 10.53 -5.07 -3.86
C LEU A 91 9.95 -5.89 -2.71
N MET A 92 10.38 -5.62 -1.49
CA MET A 92 9.93 -6.36 -0.31
C MET A 92 8.45 -6.15 -0.03
N ALA A 93 7.93 -4.93 -0.21
CA ALA A 93 6.50 -4.65 -0.12
C ALA A 93 5.70 -5.46 -1.17
N GLY A 94 6.19 -5.54 -2.41
CA GLY A 94 5.59 -6.37 -3.46
C GLY A 94 5.59 -7.86 -3.10
N LEU A 95 6.77 -8.42 -2.80
CA LEU A 95 6.93 -9.84 -2.47
C LEU A 95 6.11 -10.25 -1.26
N THR A 96 6.12 -9.46 -0.19
CA THR A 96 5.32 -9.75 1.01
C THR A 96 3.82 -9.61 0.75
N SER A 97 3.39 -8.73 -0.16
CA SER A 97 1.98 -8.60 -0.54
C SER A 97 1.52 -9.79 -1.39
N VAL A 98 2.37 -10.28 -2.31
CA VAL A 98 2.11 -11.53 -3.03
C VAL A 98 2.03 -12.70 -2.05
N ALA A 99 3.00 -12.82 -1.13
CA ALA A 99 3.01 -13.88 -0.13
C ALA A 99 1.79 -13.83 0.80
N LEU A 100 1.38 -12.63 1.22
CA LEU A 100 0.17 -12.40 2.01
C LEU A 100 -1.05 -13.05 1.36
N ILE A 101 -1.26 -12.82 0.06
CA ILE A 101 -2.40 -13.39 -0.69
C ILE A 101 -2.18 -14.88 -1.01
N ALA A 102 -0.96 -15.27 -1.37
CA ALA A 102 -0.60 -16.64 -1.71
C ALA A 102 -0.84 -17.62 -0.55
N PHE A 103 -0.57 -17.19 0.68
CA PHE A 103 -0.73 -18.00 1.89
C PHE A 103 -1.99 -17.65 2.69
N TRP A 104 -2.85 -16.78 2.17
CA TRP A 104 -4.10 -16.39 2.84
C TRP A 104 -5.07 -17.59 2.89
N GLN A 105 -5.54 -17.94 4.08
CA GLN A 105 -6.51 -19.02 4.24
C GLN A 105 -7.94 -18.54 4.04
N ILE A 106 -8.75 -19.38 3.40
CA ILE A 106 -10.19 -19.14 3.25
C ILE A 106 -10.86 -19.28 4.61
N VAL A 107 -11.63 -18.27 5.00
CA VAL A 107 -12.49 -18.29 6.18
C VAL A 107 -13.93 -18.54 5.72
N PRO A 108 -14.54 -19.69 6.06
CA PRO A 108 -15.88 -20.03 5.58
C PRO A 108 -16.95 -19.05 6.06
N GLY A 109 -17.76 -18.56 5.12
CA GLY A 109 -18.95 -17.78 5.41
C GLY A 109 -18.98 -16.44 4.69
N GLN A 110 -20.19 -15.92 4.57
CA GLN A 110 -20.49 -14.65 3.95
C GLN A 110 -20.93 -13.64 5.01
N ILE A 111 -20.50 -12.39 4.88
CA ILE A 111 -20.96 -11.29 5.71
C ILE A 111 -22.11 -10.57 5.00
N TRP A 112 -21.92 -10.20 3.73
CA TRP A 112 -23.00 -9.67 2.89
C TRP A 112 -22.89 -10.11 1.43
N LEU A 113 -24.05 -10.12 0.78
CA LEU A 113 -24.23 -10.23 -0.66
C LEU A 113 -25.23 -9.16 -1.09
N ILE A 114 -24.86 -8.31 -2.02
CA ILE A 114 -25.80 -7.38 -2.64
C ILE A 114 -26.39 -8.02 -3.89
N GLU A 115 -27.65 -8.47 -3.78
CA GLU A 115 -28.36 -9.14 -4.87
C GLU A 115 -28.91 -8.16 -5.91
N THR A 116 -29.20 -6.92 -5.51
CA THR A 116 -29.70 -5.88 -6.43
C THR A 116 -28.60 -5.44 -7.40
N THR A 117 -28.73 -5.82 -8.68
CA THR A 117 -27.74 -5.56 -9.74
C THR A 117 -27.27 -4.11 -9.81
N SER A 118 -28.19 -3.14 -9.74
CA SER A 118 -27.83 -1.71 -9.82
C SER A 118 -26.96 -1.26 -8.65
N ILE A 119 -27.26 -1.73 -7.42
CA ILE A 119 -26.46 -1.41 -6.23
C ILE A 119 -25.10 -2.10 -6.32
N ALA A 120 -25.06 -3.34 -6.80
CA ALA A 120 -23.81 -4.06 -7.00
C ALA A 120 -22.88 -3.34 -8.00
N TYR A 121 -23.42 -2.78 -9.10
CA TYR A 121 -22.63 -1.98 -10.04
C TYR A 121 -22.15 -0.65 -9.44
N ILE A 122 -22.96 0.00 -8.60
CA ILE A 122 -22.53 1.21 -7.88
C ILE A 122 -21.35 0.87 -6.96
N LEU A 123 -21.42 -0.24 -6.21
CA LEU A 123 -20.31 -0.68 -5.35
C LEU A 123 -19.06 -1.00 -6.16
N TRP A 124 -19.17 -1.70 -7.29
CA TRP A 124 -18.04 -1.92 -8.20
C TRP A 124 -17.44 -0.62 -8.73
N ALA A 125 -18.26 0.37 -9.08
CA ALA A 125 -17.78 1.68 -9.51
C ALA A 125 -17.00 2.38 -8.38
N ILE A 126 -17.49 2.32 -7.14
CA ILE A 126 -16.80 2.86 -5.96
C ILE A 126 -15.50 2.09 -5.66
N PHE A 127 -15.51 0.77 -5.79
CA PHE A 127 -14.31 -0.08 -5.67
C PHE A 127 -13.23 0.35 -6.65
N ILE A 128 -13.56 0.43 -7.94
CA ILE A 128 -12.63 0.85 -9.00
C ILE A 128 -12.15 2.28 -8.73
N PHE A 129 -13.07 3.18 -8.35
CA PHE A 129 -12.76 4.55 -7.99
C PHE A 129 -11.72 4.62 -6.86
N GLY A 130 -11.85 3.81 -5.80
CA GLY A 130 -10.89 3.78 -4.69
C GLY A 130 -9.45 3.49 -5.16
N TRP A 131 -9.28 2.49 -6.02
CA TRP A 131 -7.96 2.11 -6.54
C TRP A 131 -7.42 3.13 -7.56
N VAL A 132 -8.26 3.71 -8.41
CA VAL A 132 -7.87 4.79 -9.33
C VAL A 132 -7.51 6.06 -8.55
N PHE A 133 -8.25 6.38 -7.49
CA PHE A 133 -7.98 7.51 -6.60
C PHE A 133 -6.63 7.34 -5.89
N LEU A 134 -6.35 6.14 -5.37
CA LEU A 134 -5.04 5.77 -4.84
C LEU A 134 -3.94 6.02 -5.88
N LEU A 135 -4.10 5.48 -7.08
CA LEU A 135 -3.10 5.62 -8.14
C LEU A 135 -2.85 7.09 -8.46
N GLY A 136 -3.91 7.88 -8.69
CA GLY A 136 -3.80 9.33 -8.92
C GLY A 136 -3.10 10.06 -7.77
N ALA A 137 -3.38 9.68 -6.52
CA ALA A 137 -2.74 10.26 -5.34
C ALA A 137 -1.23 9.98 -5.29
N THR A 138 -0.75 8.85 -5.82
CA THR A 138 0.69 8.60 -5.93
C THR A 138 1.37 9.52 -6.95
N PHE A 139 0.71 9.84 -8.07
CA PHE A 139 1.25 10.78 -9.07
C PHE A 139 1.30 12.21 -8.54
N ALA A 140 0.34 12.62 -7.71
CA ALA A 140 0.32 13.94 -7.08
C ALA A 140 1.53 14.23 -6.17
N ILE A 141 2.22 13.19 -5.68
CA ILE A 141 3.41 13.31 -4.81
C ILE A 141 4.72 12.84 -5.45
N ASN A 142 4.73 12.65 -6.77
CA ASN A 142 5.81 12.04 -7.55
C ASN A 142 5.89 10.50 -7.39
N HIS A 143 5.04 9.81 -8.16
CA HIS A 143 4.96 8.35 -8.22
C HIS A 143 6.34 7.69 -8.42
N PHE A 144 7.18 8.25 -9.28
CA PHE A 144 8.49 7.67 -9.58
C PHE A 144 9.46 7.77 -8.39
N ASP A 145 9.39 8.81 -7.57
CA ASP A 145 10.18 8.87 -6.32
C ASP A 145 9.57 7.95 -5.24
N LEU A 146 8.23 7.90 -5.14
CA LEU A 146 7.53 7.00 -4.22
C LEU A 146 7.89 5.53 -4.49
N PHE A 147 8.12 5.15 -5.74
CA PHE A 147 8.46 3.78 -6.13
C PHE A 147 9.97 3.51 -6.31
N GLY A 148 10.85 4.47 -5.99
CA GLY A 148 12.30 4.23 -6.06
C GLY A 148 12.92 4.45 -7.45
N LEU A 149 12.11 4.72 -8.48
CA LEU A 149 12.55 4.85 -9.87
C LEU A 149 13.37 6.12 -10.11
N ARG A 150 12.98 7.25 -9.49
CA ARG A 150 13.74 8.50 -9.62
C ARG A 150 15.15 8.38 -9.04
N GLN A 151 15.29 7.67 -7.94
CA GLN A 151 16.54 7.45 -7.21
C GLN A 151 17.54 6.66 -8.06
N VAL A 152 17.10 5.53 -8.61
CA VAL A 152 17.96 4.71 -9.46
C VAL A 152 18.29 5.38 -10.79
N TYR A 153 17.35 6.17 -11.34
CA TYR A 153 17.56 6.92 -12.59
C TYR A 153 18.59 8.04 -12.43
N LEU A 154 18.46 8.87 -11.39
CA LEU A 154 19.42 9.96 -11.13
C LEU A 154 20.82 9.43 -10.81
N ASN A 155 20.90 8.31 -10.07
CA ASN A 155 22.16 7.61 -9.85
C ASN A 155 22.78 7.09 -11.15
N PHE A 156 21.97 6.54 -12.07
CA PHE A 156 22.44 6.14 -13.40
C PHE A 156 22.99 7.31 -14.21
N LYS A 157 22.30 8.46 -14.17
CA LYS A 157 22.72 9.72 -14.82
C LYS A 157 23.85 10.46 -14.11
N ASN A 158 24.33 9.95 -12.96
CA ASN A 158 25.31 10.65 -12.12
C ASN A 158 24.88 12.08 -11.74
N SER A 159 23.58 12.28 -11.50
CA SER A 159 23.00 13.59 -11.22
C SER A 159 22.62 13.71 -9.74
N PRO A 160 22.67 14.93 -9.16
CA PRO A 160 22.24 15.14 -7.79
C PRO A 160 20.75 14.80 -7.62
N ARG A 161 20.37 14.37 -6.42
CA ARG A 161 18.97 14.11 -6.03
C ARG A 161 18.45 15.27 -5.19
N PRO A 162 17.77 16.28 -5.79
CA PRO A 162 17.15 17.31 -4.99
C PRO A 162 16.01 16.71 -4.14
N PRO A 163 15.79 17.23 -2.92
CA PRO A 163 14.68 16.82 -2.07
C PRO A 163 13.34 17.13 -2.74
N LEU A 164 12.31 16.35 -2.42
CA LEU A 164 10.95 16.67 -2.84
C LEU A 164 10.35 17.71 -1.91
N GLN A 165 9.59 18.64 -2.48
CA GLN A 165 8.82 19.60 -1.71
C GLN A 165 7.53 18.96 -1.19
N PHE A 166 7.13 19.37 0.01
CA PHE A 166 5.83 19.03 0.57
C PHE A 166 4.70 19.50 -0.35
N THR A 167 3.75 18.62 -0.70
CA THR A 167 2.69 18.91 -1.66
C THR A 167 1.33 18.99 -1.00
N LYS A 168 0.61 20.08 -1.31
CA LYS A 168 -0.77 20.35 -0.89
C LYS A 168 -1.71 20.46 -2.12
N ARG A 169 -1.33 19.87 -3.26
CA ARG A 169 -2.03 20.01 -4.56
C ARG A 169 -2.99 18.84 -4.82
N ALA A 170 -3.92 19.02 -5.76
CA ALA A 170 -4.90 17.99 -6.17
C ALA A 170 -5.65 17.40 -4.96
N MET A 171 -5.66 16.07 -4.78
CA MET A 171 -6.33 15.41 -3.64
C MET A 171 -5.78 15.89 -2.29
N TYR A 172 -4.47 16.19 -2.21
CA TYR A 172 -3.82 16.68 -0.99
C TYR A 172 -4.32 18.06 -0.57
N LYS A 173 -5.04 18.79 -1.42
CA LYS A 173 -5.70 20.04 -0.98
C LYS A 173 -6.83 19.78 0.03
N TYR A 174 -7.47 18.62 -0.02
CA TYR A 174 -8.67 18.32 0.76
C TYR A 174 -8.47 17.20 1.78
N ILE A 175 -7.60 16.24 1.46
CA ILE A 175 -7.34 15.02 2.23
C ILE A 175 -5.84 14.87 2.38
N ARG A 176 -5.33 14.81 3.61
CA ARG A 176 -3.87 14.68 3.83
C ARG A 176 -3.32 13.27 3.64
N HIS A 177 -4.16 12.24 3.66
CA HIS A 177 -3.78 10.84 3.40
C HIS A 177 -4.61 10.19 2.28
N PRO A 178 -4.54 10.71 1.04
CA PRO A 178 -5.41 10.26 -0.05
C PRO A 178 -5.06 8.88 -0.60
N ILE A 179 -3.80 8.43 -0.49
CA ILE A 179 -3.40 7.07 -0.87
C ILE A 179 -4.15 6.05 0.01
N GLN A 180 -4.08 6.24 1.33
CA GLN A 180 -4.75 5.41 2.33
C GLN A 180 -6.27 5.49 2.20
N THR A 181 -6.80 6.66 1.84
CA THR A 181 -8.24 6.84 1.55
C THR A 181 -8.68 5.96 0.38
N GLY A 182 -7.91 5.94 -0.72
CA GLY A 182 -8.19 5.06 -1.86
C GLY A 182 -8.15 3.59 -1.49
N VAL A 183 -7.19 3.16 -0.66
CA VAL A 183 -7.15 1.78 -0.12
C VAL A 183 -8.42 1.48 0.69
N LEU A 184 -8.79 2.35 1.63
CA LEU A 184 -9.96 2.15 2.49
C LEU A 184 -11.25 2.02 1.67
N ILE A 185 -11.42 2.84 0.64
CA ILE A 185 -12.54 2.70 -0.29
C ILE A 185 -12.49 1.33 -0.99
N GLY A 186 -11.33 0.98 -1.56
CA GLY A 186 -11.15 -0.26 -2.33
C GLY A 186 -11.36 -1.55 -1.52
N ILE A 187 -10.96 -1.60 -0.25
CA ILE A 187 -11.10 -2.81 0.57
C ILE A 187 -12.50 -2.99 1.17
N TRP A 188 -13.33 -1.95 1.19
CA TRP A 188 -14.67 -1.98 1.80
C TRP A 188 -15.81 -1.95 0.78
N ALA A 189 -15.61 -1.34 -0.39
CA ALA A 189 -16.65 -1.14 -1.39
C ALA A 189 -16.89 -2.37 -2.30
N THR A 190 -16.96 -3.58 -1.76
CA THR A 190 -17.25 -4.79 -2.55
C THR A 190 -18.73 -5.19 -2.47
N PRO A 191 -19.36 -5.65 -3.56
CA PRO A 191 -20.76 -6.10 -3.52
C PRO A 191 -20.94 -7.48 -2.88
N SER A 192 -19.85 -8.25 -2.76
CA SER A 192 -19.81 -9.48 -1.98
C SER A 192 -18.66 -9.38 -1.00
N MET A 193 -18.95 -9.59 0.28
CA MET A 193 -17.95 -9.63 1.34
C MET A 193 -18.07 -10.94 2.10
N THR A 194 -17.05 -11.76 1.95
CA THR A 194 -16.86 -13.01 2.68
C THR A 194 -16.13 -12.76 3.99
N LYS A 195 -16.14 -13.74 4.89
CA LYS A 195 -15.27 -13.71 6.09
C LYS A 195 -13.79 -13.68 5.70
N THR A 196 -13.41 -14.27 4.57
CA THR A 196 -12.04 -14.21 4.03
C THR A 196 -11.62 -12.76 3.73
N GLN A 197 -12.48 -11.99 3.08
CA GLN A 197 -12.21 -10.60 2.71
C GLN A 197 -12.29 -9.66 3.91
N ILE A 198 -13.31 -9.81 4.78
CA ILE A 198 -13.49 -8.86 5.89
C ILE A 198 -12.32 -8.90 6.90
N VAL A 199 -11.69 -10.06 7.10
CA VAL A 199 -10.50 -10.18 7.95
C VAL A 199 -9.34 -9.37 7.36
N LEU A 200 -9.17 -9.40 6.03
CA LEU A 200 -8.18 -8.57 5.34
C LEU A 200 -8.53 -7.09 5.48
N SER A 201 -9.79 -6.71 5.23
CA SER A 201 -10.24 -5.32 5.27
C SER A 201 -10.09 -4.71 6.67
N ILE A 202 -10.44 -5.44 7.72
CA ILE A 202 -10.23 -5.02 9.12
C ILE A 202 -8.74 -4.92 9.43
N GLY A 203 -7.95 -5.95 9.09
CA GLY A 203 -6.50 -5.95 9.34
C GLY A 203 -5.79 -4.77 8.68
N PHE A 204 -6.11 -4.50 7.41
CA PHE A 204 -5.57 -3.36 6.67
C PHE A 204 -6.05 -2.03 7.21
N THR A 205 -7.32 -1.92 7.63
CA THR A 205 -7.85 -0.72 8.27
C THR A 205 -7.06 -0.40 9.55
N ILE A 206 -6.90 -1.38 10.45
CA ILE A 206 -6.12 -1.22 11.69
C ILE A 206 -4.69 -0.80 11.36
N TYR A 207 -4.04 -1.52 10.45
CA TYR A 207 -2.67 -1.21 10.02
C TYR A 207 -2.54 0.22 9.48
N ILE A 208 -3.47 0.65 8.62
CA ILE A 208 -3.49 2.01 8.06
C ILE A 208 -3.58 3.03 9.19
N PHE A 209 -4.52 2.91 10.13
CA PHE A 209 -4.66 3.90 11.19
C PHE A 209 -3.47 3.94 12.15
N VAL A 210 -2.85 2.79 12.43
CA VAL A 210 -1.58 2.72 13.19
C VAL A 210 -0.46 3.42 12.41
N GLY A 211 -0.31 3.12 11.12
CA GLY A 211 0.67 3.75 10.23
C GLY A 211 0.49 5.26 10.17
N LEU A 212 -0.74 5.73 9.96
CA LEU A 212 -1.10 7.15 9.92
C LEU A 212 -0.80 7.88 11.22
N TRP A 213 -0.91 7.21 12.37
CA TRP A 213 -0.55 7.81 13.65
C TRP A 213 0.95 8.09 13.74
N PHE A 214 1.80 7.13 13.32
CA PHE A 214 3.23 7.36 13.26
C PHE A 214 3.61 8.37 12.18
N GLU A 215 3.02 8.28 11.00
CA GLU A 215 3.28 9.17 9.87
C GLU A 215 2.96 10.63 10.22
N GLU A 216 1.82 10.91 10.88
CA GLU A 216 1.51 12.27 11.33
C GLU A 216 2.51 12.79 12.37
N ARG A 217 3.04 11.93 13.25
CA ARG A 217 4.08 12.32 14.21
C ARG A 217 5.40 12.65 13.51
N ASP A 218 5.79 11.84 12.54
CA ASP A 218 7.02 12.04 11.76
C ASP A 218 6.91 13.33 10.93
N LEU A 219 5.76 13.58 10.30
CA LEU A 219 5.51 14.81 9.51
C LEU A 219 5.47 16.07 10.37
N ILE A 220 4.95 16.00 11.60
CA ILE A 220 5.03 17.13 12.56
C ILE A 220 6.50 17.38 12.95
N ALA A 221 7.28 16.32 13.19
CA ALA A 221 8.69 16.48 13.54
C ALA A 221 9.53 17.04 12.37
N GLU A 222 9.19 16.71 11.12
CA GLU A 222 9.91 17.16 9.92
C GLU A 222 9.49 18.56 9.44
N HIS A 223 8.20 18.89 9.50
CA HIS A 223 7.65 20.11 8.90
C HIS A 223 7.06 21.11 9.91
N GLY A 224 6.97 20.76 11.19
CA GLY A 224 6.54 21.67 12.26
C GLY A 224 5.20 22.36 11.98
N ASP A 225 5.21 23.69 12.09
CA ASP A 225 4.02 24.54 11.97
C ASP A 225 3.34 24.45 10.59
N ASP A 226 4.09 24.24 9.51
CA ASP A 226 3.54 24.10 8.17
C ASP A 226 2.58 22.91 8.05
N TYR A 227 2.91 21.82 8.75
CA TYR A 227 2.07 20.62 8.80
C TYR A 227 0.91 20.77 9.79
N LEU A 228 1.14 21.45 10.93
CA LEU A 228 0.06 21.76 11.87
C LEU A 228 -1.02 22.64 11.22
N GLN A 229 -0.61 23.62 10.42
CA GLN A 229 -1.53 24.45 9.65
C GLN A 229 -2.26 23.64 8.58
N TYR A 230 -1.54 22.81 7.82
CA TYR A 230 -2.12 21.92 6.83
C TYR A 230 -3.17 20.96 7.42
N ARG A 231 -2.95 20.48 8.64
CA ARG A 231 -3.88 19.61 9.38
C ARG A 231 -5.19 20.33 9.73
N LYS A 232 -5.18 21.66 9.89
CA LYS A 232 -6.39 22.47 10.10
C LYS A 232 -7.16 22.66 8.79
N GLU A 233 -6.48 22.72 7.66
CA GLU A 233 -7.06 22.98 6.33
C GLU A 233 -7.62 21.73 5.66
N THR A 234 -7.14 20.53 6.04
CA THR A 234 -7.50 19.26 5.41
C THR A 234 -8.13 18.27 6.37
N GLY A 235 -8.93 17.35 5.83
CA GLY A 235 -9.39 16.19 6.58
C GLY A 235 -8.38 15.05 6.52
N LYS A 236 -8.44 14.10 7.47
CA LYS A 236 -7.46 13.00 7.59
C LYS A 236 -7.58 12.02 6.41
N ILE A 237 -8.75 11.41 6.30
CA ILE A 237 -9.13 10.42 5.27
C ILE A 237 -10.42 10.81 4.54
N LEU A 238 -11.21 11.71 5.11
CA LEU A 238 -12.38 12.31 4.45
C LEU A 238 -12.01 13.72 4.02
N PRO A 239 -12.57 14.22 2.90
CA PRO A 239 -12.29 15.57 2.45
C PRO A 239 -12.81 16.58 3.47
N LYS A 240 -11.99 17.58 3.76
CA LYS A 240 -12.46 18.81 4.40
C LYS A 240 -12.62 19.86 3.32
N PHE A 241 -13.84 20.36 3.19
CA PHE A 241 -14.13 21.55 2.43
C PHE A 241 -14.14 22.69 3.45
N GLY A 242 -13.17 23.59 3.32
CA GLY A 242 -13.12 24.85 4.06
C GLY A 242 -13.75 25.95 3.24
#